data_AF-A0A662V820-F1
#
_entry.id   AF-A0A662V820-F1
#
_cell.length_a   1.000
_cell.length_b   1.000
_cell.length_c   1.000
_cell.angle_alpha   90.00
_cell.angle_beta   90.00
_cell.angle_gamma   90.00
#
_symmetry.space_group_name_H-M   'P 1'
#
loop_
_entity.id
_entity.type
_entity.pdbx_description
1 polymer ?
#
loop_
_entity_poly.entity_id
_entity_poly.type
_entity_poly.pdbx_seq_one_letter_code
_entity_poly.pdbx_strand_id
1 'polypeptide(L)' 'MSLSMNKLAANIVKEIIDREKELNVVTKKIGRATIVDAGLKTRSSFEAGILISKICLGGLA' A
#
# COMPACT_ATOMS: atom_id res chain seq x y z
N MET A 1 25.26 8.03 2.02
CA MET A 1 24.11 7.13 2.25
C MET A 1 23.20 7.21 1.04
N SER A 2 22.82 6.08 0.43
CA SER A 2 21.82 6.07 -0.65
C SER A 2 20.42 5.85 -0.07
N LEU A 3 19.45 6.60 -0.57
CA LEU A 3 18.05 6.38 -0.24
C LEU A 3 17.53 5.17 -1.02
N SER A 4 16.72 4.32 -0.40
CA SER A 4 16.04 3.21 -1.07
C SER A 4 14.55 3.49 -1.16
N MET A 5 14.08 3.83 -2.35
CA MET A 5 12.67 4.08 -2.64
C MET A 5 11.79 2.88 -2.25
N ASN A 6 12.26 1.66 -2.53
CA ASN A 6 11.51 0.44 -2.16
C ASN A 6 11.34 0.28 -0.65
N LYS A 7 12.37 0.58 0.15
CA LYS A 7 12.27 0.51 1.61
C LYS A 7 11.29 1.57 2.16
N LEU A 8 11.29 2.76 1.59
CA LEU A 8 10.35 3.83 1.97
C LEU A 8 8.92 3.46 1.60
N ALA A 9 8.69 3.04 0.35
CA ALA A 9 7.38 2.59 -0.11
C ALA A 9 6.86 1.38 0.67
N ALA A 10 7.73 0.45 1.07
CA ALA A 10 7.34 -0.72 1.88
C ALA A 10 6.80 -0.34 3.26
N ASN A 11 7.26 0.76 3.86
CA ASN A 11 6.68 1.27 5.12
C ASN A 11 5.24 1.76 4.91
N ILE A 12 4.97 2.42 3.78
CA ILE A 12 3.61 2.87 3.42
C ILE A 12 2.71 1.67 3.11
N VAL A 13 3.22 0.65 2.42
CA VAL A 13 2.48 -0.61 2.21
C VAL A 13 2.13 -1.27 3.54
N LYS A 14 3.06 -1.26 4.51
CA LYS A 14 2.78 -1.77 5.86
C LYS A 14 1.67 -0.99 6.55
N GLU A 15 1.66 0.33 6.45
CA GLU A 15 0.56 1.16 6.96
C GLU A 15 -0.79 0.76 6.33
N ILE A 16 -0.84 0.55 5.02
CA ILE A 16 -2.05 0.11 4.33
C ILE A 16 -2.54 -1.24 4.87
N ILE A 17 -1.63 -2.19 5.11
CA ILE A 17 -1.96 -3.51 5.66
C ILE A 17 -2.48 -3.39 7.10
N ASP A 18 -1.83 -2.58 7.93
CA ASP A 18 -2.22 -2.38 9.33
C ASP A 18 -3.60 -1.67 9.44
N ARG A 19 -3.97 -0.89 8.42
CA ARG A 19 -5.23 -0.12 8.32
C ARG A 19 -6.23 -0.72 7.33
N GLU A 20 -6.14 -2.02 7.02
CA GLU A 20 -6.91 -2.70 5.97
C GLU A 20 -8.42 -2.38 6.00
N LYS A 21 -9.04 -2.49 7.19
CA LYS A 21 -10.47 -2.24 7.38
C LYS A 21 -10.85 -0.77 7.19
N GLU A 22 -10.04 0.15 7.70
CA GLU A 22 -10.28 1.59 7.63
C GLU A 22 -10.22 2.09 6.18
N LEU A 23 -9.26 1.57 5.42
CA LEU A 23 -9.00 1.94 4.04
C LEU A 23 -9.92 1.21 3.04
N ASN A 24 -10.78 0.30 3.51
CA ASN A 24 -11.63 -0.56 2.67
C ASN A 24 -10.82 -1.28 1.57
N VAL A 25 -9.66 -1.80 1.93
CA VAL A 25 -8.81 -2.65 1.07
C VAL A 25 -8.85 -4.09 1.55
N VAL A 26 -8.33 -5.02 0.76
CA VAL A 26 -8.21 -6.43 1.16
C VAL A 26 -6.79 -6.93 0.91
N THR A 27 -6.18 -7.55 1.92
CA THR A 27 -4.84 -8.13 1.81
C THR A 27 -4.90 -9.65 1.68
N LYS A 28 -4.06 -10.22 0.80
CA LYS A 28 -3.94 -11.67 0.60
C LYS A 28 -2.49 -12.07 0.46
N LYS A 29 -2.13 -13.22 1.03
CA LYS A 29 -0.84 -13.85 0.74
C LYS A 29 -0.99 -14.88 -0.36
N ILE A 30 -0.13 -14.80 -1.37
CA ILE A 30 0.01 -15.80 -2.43
C ILE A 30 1.47 -16.20 -2.52
N GLY A 31 1.78 -17.43 -2.10
CA GLY A 31 3.17 -17.89 -1.96
C GLY A 31 3.96 -16.98 -1.01
N ARG A 32 5.01 -16.33 -1.53
CA ARG A 32 5.84 -15.38 -0.78
C ARG A 32 5.46 -13.90 -0.99
N ALA A 33 4.42 -13.64 -1.78
CA ALA A 33 3.96 -12.28 -2.09
C ALA A 33 2.75 -11.89 -1.22
N THR A 34 2.65 -10.60 -0.93
CA THR A 34 1.43 -9.97 -0.40
C THR A 34 0.79 -9.19 -1.53
N ILE A 35 -0.49 -9.45 -1.77
CA ILE A 35 -1.33 -8.72 -2.72
C ILE A 35 -2.28 -7.84 -1.91
N VAL A 36 -2.37 -6.56 -2.29
CA VAL A 36 -3.34 -5.61 -1.74
C VAL A 36 -4.34 -5.27 -2.84
N ASP A 37 -5.59 -5.68 -2.68
CA ASP A 37 -6.70 -5.27 -3.53
C ASP A 37 -7.28 -3.95 -3.01
N ALA A 38 -6.91 -2.86 -3.69
CA ALA A 38 -7.32 -1.50 -3.35
C ALA A 38 -8.29 -0.89 -4.37
N GLY A 39 -9.10 -1.70 -5.04
CA GLY A 39 -10.17 -1.18 -5.90
C GLY A 39 -10.76 -2.15 -6.94
N LEU A 40 -10.30 -3.41 -7.01
CA LEU A 40 -10.83 -4.41 -7.94
C LEU A 40 -12.10 -5.06 -7.38
N LYS A 41 -12.02 -5.65 -6.19
CA LYS A 41 -13.18 -6.23 -5.48
C LYS A 41 -13.54 -5.46 -4.20
N THR A 42 -12.84 -4.35 -3.95
CA THR A 42 -13.03 -3.50 -2.79
C THR A 42 -13.47 -2.11 -3.24
N ARG A 43 -14.19 -1.38 -2.38
CA ARG A 43 -14.53 0.03 -2.67
C ARG A 43 -13.33 0.95 -2.52
N SER A 44 -12.30 0.52 -1.79
CA SER A 44 -11.15 1.36 -1.42
C SER A 44 -11.57 2.62 -0.69
N SER A 45 -10.64 3.56 -0.53
CA SER A 45 -10.91 4.88 0.02
C SER A 45 -10.08 5.95 -0.67
N PHE A 46 -10.48 7.21 -0.53
CA PHE A 46 -9.70 8.35 -1.02
C PHE A 46 -8.29 8.35 -0.41
N GLU A 47 -8.19 8.08 0.89
CA GLU A 47 -6.92 7.98 1.60
C GLU A 47 -6.05 6.83 1.07
N ALA A 48 -6.63 5.66 0.77
CA ALA A 48 -5.92 4.56 0.13
C ALA A 48 -5.31 4.99 -1.21
N GLY A 49 -6.05 5.77 -2.01
CA GLY A 49 -5.56 6.34 -3.26
C GLY A 49 -4.35 7.27 -3.07
N ILE A 50 -4.36 8.10 -2.01
CA ILE A 50 -3.20 8.94 -1.66
C ILE A 50 -2.00 8.07 -1.31
N LEU A 51 -2.17 7.09 -0.40
CA LEU A 51 -1.07 6.22 0.04
C LEU A 51 -0.47 5.43 -1.13
N ILE A 52 -1.32 4.92 -2.03
CA ILE A 52 -0.87 4.24 -3.27
C ILE A 52 -0.10 5.21 -4.18
N SER A 53 -0.56 6.45 -4.32
CA SER A 53 0.16 7.46 -5.11
C SER A 53 1.56 7.71 -4.53
N LYS A 54 1.68 7.81 -3.20
CA LYS A 54 2.99 7.95 -2.52
C LYS A 54 3.88 6.72 -2.75
N ILE A 55 3.32 5.51 -2.74
CA ILE A 55 4.04 4.27 -3.09
C ILE A 55 4.58 4.34 -4.53
N CYS A 56 3.75 4.76 -5.49
CA CYS A 56 4.16 4.94 -6.89
C CYS A 56 5.29 5.97 -7.05
N LEU A 57 5.34 6.97 -6.15
CA LEU A 57 6.40 7.97 -6.08
C LEU A 57 7.59 7.53 -5.20
N GLY A 58 7.65 6.26 -4.81
CA GLY A 58 8.77 5.69 -4.04
C GLY A 58 8.86 6.20 -2.59
N GLY A 59 7.78 6.75 -2.05
CA GLY A 59 7.75 7.39 -0.73
C GLY A 59 8.55 8.69 -0.63
N LEU A 60 8.76 9.37 -1.77
CA LEU A 60 9.50 10.63 -1.87
C LEU A 60 8.61 11.88 -2.01
N ALA A 61 7.29 11.69 -2.02
CA ALA A 61 6.27 12.72 -2.12
C ALA A 61 5.02 12.29 -1.34
#